data_AF-Q1KS29-F1
#
_entry.id   AF-Q1KS29-F1
#
_cell.length_a   1.000
_cell.length_b   1.000
_cell.length_c   1.000
_cell.angle_alpha   90.00
_cell.angle_beta   90.00
_cell.angle_gamma   90.00
#
_symmetry.space_group_name_H-M   'P 1'
#
loop_
_entity.id
_entity.type
_entity.pdbx_description
1 polymer ?
#
loop_
_entity_poly.entity_id
_entity_poly.type
_entity_poly.pdbx_seq_one_letter_code
_entity_poly.pdbx_strand_id
1 'polypeptide(L)'
;EQGVLFSSFCLNRNLPDMMHLWSEIFNNPSFEEDEHFKVLVKMTAQELSNGIPDSGHFYATLRASRTLTPAGDLQETFSGMNQVRLMKRIAEMTDIKPILRKFPRIKKHVLNCDNMRCSVNATPQQMSQAEKE
;
A
#
# COMPACT_ATOMS: atom_id res chain seq x y z
N GLU A 1 10.57 -10.89 -5.26
CA GLU A 1 10.98 -10.16 -4.05
C GLU A 1 9.75 -9.80 -3.26
N GLN A 2 9.85 -9.68 -1.93
CA GLN A 2 8.73 -9.29 -1.06
C GLN A 2 9.01 -7.87 -0.56
N GLY A 3 8.11 -6.93 -0.82
CA GLY A 3 8.31 -5.53 -0.46
C GLY A 3 7.10 -4.67 -0.78
N VAL A 4 7.25 -3.37 -0.53
CA VAL A 4 6.25 -2.34 -0.84
C VAL A 4 6.82 -1.44 -1.92
N LEU A 5 6.02 -1.16 -2.95
CA LEU A 5 6.38 -0.20 -4.00
C LEU A 5 5.75 1.15 -3.66
N PHE A 6 6.59 2.16 -3.49
CA PHE A 6 6.20 3.57 -3.42
C PHE A 6 6.34 4.18 -4.81
N SER A 7 5.32 4.89 -5.28
CA SER A 7 5.30 5.46 -6.63
C SER A 7 4.55 6.79 -6.64
N SER A 8 5.10 7.76 -7.35
CA SER A 8 4.54 9.09 -7.55
C SER A 8 5.04 9.68 -8.86
N PHE A 9 4.34 10.68 -9.37
CA PHE A 9 4.78 11.47 -10.51
C PHE A 9 4.38 12.93 -10.31
N CYS A 10 5.17 13.85 -10.84
CA CYS A 10 4.93 15.29 -10.74
C CYS A 10 5.43 16.02 -11.99
N LEU A 11 5.03 17.28 -12.14
CA LEU A 11 5.65 18.19 -13.10
C LEU A 11 7.04 18.60 -12.61
N ASN A 12 8.00 18.81 -13.50
CA ASN A 12 9.41 19.09 -13.15
C ASN A 12 9.58 20.14 -12.04
N ARG A 13 8.83 21.24 -12.10
CA ARG A 13 8.90 22.33 -11.12
C ARG A 13 8.45 21.95 -9.71
N ASN A 14 7.65 20.88 -9.56
CA ASN A 14 7.08 20.41 -8.29
C ASN A 14 7.87 19.22 -7.71
N LEU A 15 9.02 18.88 -8.28
CA LEU A 15 9.84 17.77 -7.81
C LEU A 15 10.25 17.94 -6.33
N PRO A 16 10.75 19.12 -5.88
CA PRO A 16 11.08 19.31 -4.47
C PRO A 16 9.87 19.14 -3.55
N ASP A 17 8.70 19.65 -3.95
CA ASP A 17 7.46 19.49 -3.17
C ASP A 17 7.03 18.01 -3.06
N MET A 18 7.18 17.25 -4.15
CA MET A 18 6.89 15.81 -4.14
C MET A 18 7.81 15.05 -3.18
N MET A 19 9.12 15.38 -3.18
CA MET A 19 10.08 14.73 -2.28
C MET A 19 9.90 15.18 -0.82
N HIS A 20 9.48 16.42 -0.60
CA HIS A 20 9.06 16.88 0.72
C HIS A 20 7.86 16.07 1.25
N LEU A 21 6.83 15.81 0.41
CA LEU A 21 5.71 14.95 0.80
C LEU A 21 6.17 13.52 1.15
N TRP A 22 7.09 12.94 0.38
CA TRP A 22 7.66 11.63 0.72
C TRP A 22 8.39 11.63 2.06
N SER A 23 9.19 12.67 2.33
CA SER A 23 9.86 12.83 3.61
C SER A 23 8.85 12.86 4.77
N GLU A 24 7.78 13.63 4.65
CA GLU A 24 6.73 13.69 5.66
C GLU A 24 5.99 12.36 5.84
N ILE A 25 5.67 11.66 4.74
CA ILE A 25 5.01 10.35 4.78
C ILE A 25 5.89 9.29 5.47
N PHE A 26 7.20 9.29 5.22
CA PHE A 26 8.12 8.32 5.80
C PHE A 26 8.42 8.63 7.27
N ASN A 27 8.66 9.90 7.58
CA ASN A 27 9.14 10.31 8.89
C ASN A 27 7.99 10.57 9.88
N ASN A 28 6.91 11.21 9.44
CA ASN A 28 5.83 11.73 10.28
C ASN A 28 4.41 11.29 9.84
N PRO A 29 4.15 10.00 9.52
CA PRO A 29 2.80 9.58 9.20
C PRO A 29 1.88 9.66 10.43
N SER A 30 0.71 10.28 10.26
CA SER A 30 -0.31 10.32 11.31
C SER A 30 -1.08 8.99 11.37
N PHE A 31 -0.90 8.25 12.45
CA PHE A 31 -1.63 7.01 12.74
C PHE A 31 -2.58 7.16 13.94
N GLU A 32 -3.04 8.37 14.21
CA GLU A 32 -3.93 8.68 15.35
C GLU A 32 -5.35 9.06 14.90
N GLU A 33 -5.57 9.23 13.59
CA GLU A 33 -6.84 9.64 13.02
C GLU A 33 -7.81 8.44 12.86
N ASP A 34 -8.47 8.07 13.97
CA ASP A 34 -9.39 6.94 14.06
C ASP A 34 -10.60 7.08 13.12
N GLU A 35 -11.19 8.27 13.00
CA GLU A 35 -12.45 8.46 12.28
C GLU A 35 -12.23 8.44 10.76
N HIS A 36 -11.22 9.15 10.26
CA HIS A 36 -10.87 9.05 8.83
C HIS A 36 -10.43 7.62 8.47
N PHE A 37 -9.66 6.95 9.33
CA PHE A 37 -9.24 5.58 9.07
C PHE A 37 -10.42 4.61 8.90
N LYS A 38 -11.46 4.72 9.74
CA LYS A 38 -12.70 3.92 9.58
C LYS A 38 -13.38 4.16 8.24
N VAL A 39 -13.43 5.42 7.79
CA VAL A 39 -14.01 5.77 6.48
C VAL A 39 -13.24 5.07 5.36
N LEU A 40 -11.91 5.19 5.36
CA LEU A 40 -11.05 4.54 4.35
C LEU A 40 -11.22 3.03 4.35
N VAL A 41 -11.21 2.39 5.53
CA VAL A 41 -11.43 0.94 5.67
C VAL A 41 -12.76 0.51 5.05
N LYS A 42 -13.85 1.22 5.33
CA LYS A 42 -15.18 0.92 4.80
C LYS A 42 -15.23 1.10 3.28
N MET A 43 -14.65 2.18 2.76
CA MET A 43 -14.56 2.42 1.33
C MET A 43 -13.80 1.29 0.62
N THR A 44 -12.59 0.96 1.10
CA THR A 44 -11.78 -0.11 0.51
C THR A 44 -12.48 -1.48 0.59
N ALA A 45 -13.12 -1.82 1.71
CA ALA A 45 -13.85 -3.07 1.84
C ALA A 45 -15.05 -3.16 0.88
N GLN A 46 -15.76 -2.04 0.66
CA GLN A 46 -16.86 -1.95 -0.28
C GLN A 46 -16.39 -2.08 -1.73
N GLU A 47 -15.32 -1.37 -2.11
CA GLU A 47 -14.72 -1.43 -3.44
C GLU A 47 -14.23 -2.85 -3.77
N LEU A 48 -13.50 -3.48 -2.84
CA LEU A 48 -13.04 -4.87 -3.00
C LEU A 48 -14.21 -5.84 -3.20
N SER A 49 -15.30 -5.68 -2.43
CA SER A 49 -16.48 -6.55 -2.53
C SER A 49 -17.22 -6.36 -3.85
N ASN A 50 -17.38 -5.12 -4.30
CA ASN A 50 -18.07 -4.79 -5.55
C ASN A 50 -17.28 -5.23 -6.79
N GLY A 51 -15.94 -5.26 -6.70
CA GLY A 51 -15.07 -5.71 -7.79
C GLY A 51 -15.00 -7.22 -8.00
N ILE A 52 -15.55 -8.05 -7.09
CA ILE A 52 -15.45 -9.52 -7.18
C ILE A 52 -16.04 -10.07 -8.47
N PRO A 53 -17.26 -9.72 -8.91
CA PRO A 53 -17.85 -10.32 -10.10
C PRO A 53 -17.04 -10.02 -11.37
N ASP A 54 -16.53 -8.78 -11.48
CA ASP A 54 -15.72 -8.33 -12.62
C ASP A 54 -14.35 -9.04 -12.66
N SER A 55 -13.74 -9.24 -11.48
CA SER A 55 -12.44 -9.89 -11.32
C SER A 55 -12.52 -11.37 -10.90
N GLY A 56 -13.62 -12.06 -11.19
CA GLY A 56 -13.86 -13.41 -10.68
C GLY A 56 -12.79 -14.44 -11.07
N HIS A 57 -12.32 -14.37 -12.33
CA HIS A 57 -11.25 -15.22 -12.84
C HIS A 57 -9.92 -14.97 -12.10
N PHE A 58 -9.58 -13.71 -11.84
CA PHE A 58 -8.38 -13.34 -11.07
C PHE A 58 -8.41 -13.93 -9.66
N TYR A 59 -9.53 -13.80 -8.94
CA TYR A 59 -9.69 -14.40 -7.62
C TYR A 59 -9.60 -15.94 -7.63
N ALA A 60 -10.15 -16.59 -8.67
CA ALA A 60 -10.03 -18.03 -8.84
C ALA A 60 -8.58 -18.47 -9.07
N THR A 61 -7.83 -17.75 -9.91
CA THR A 61 -6.42 -18.02 -10.19
C THR A 61 -5.54 -17.83 -8.95
N LEU A 62 -5.75 -16.76 -8.16
CA LEU A 62 -5.03 -16.56 -6.91
C LEU A 62 -5.29 -17.71 -5.93
N ARG A 63 -6.56 -18.10 -5.78
CA ARG A 63 -6.92 -19.21 -4.88
C ARG A 63 -6.30 -20.54 -5.33
N ALA A 64 -6.31 -20.83 -6.62
CA ALA A 64 -5.74 -22.05 -7.18
C ALA A 64 -4.20 -22.09 -7.06
N SER A 65 -3.53 -20.93 -7.22
CA SER A 65 -2.07 -20.86 -7.15
C SER A 65 -1.51 -20.85 -5.73
N ARG A 66 -2.35 -20.57 -4.73
CA ARG A 66 -1.99 -20.49 -3.31
C ARG A 66 -1.13 -21.65 -2.81
N THR A 67 -1.49 -22.88 -3.17
CA THR A 67 -0.81 -24.10 -2.66
C THR A 67 0.33 -24.57 -3.56
N LEU A 68 0.61 -23.86 -4.66
CA LEU A 68 1.61 -24.27 -5.64
C LEU A 68 3.00 -23.70 -5.31
N THR A 69 3.05 -22.48 -4.75
CA THR A 69 4.31 -21.82 -4.40
C THR A 69 4.15 -20.92 -3.18
N PRO A 70 5.23 -20.66 -2.42
CA PRO A 70 5.20 -19.68 -1.34
C PRO A 70 4.77 -18.28 -1.79
N ALA A 71 5.14 -17.88 -3.02
CA ALA A 71 4.71 -16.61 -3.60
C ALA A 71 3.20 -16.58 -3.86
N GLY A 72 2.61 -17.69 -4.31
CA GLY A 72 1.17 -17.85 -4.49
C GLY A 72 0.39 -17.71 -3.19
N ASP A 73 0.88 -18.31 -2.09
CA ASP A 73 0.25 -18.16 -0.77
C ASP A 73 0.27 -16.70 -0.29
N LEU A 74 1.38 -16.01 -0.52
CA LEU A 74 1.50 -14.60 -0.19
C LEU A 74 0.60 -13.72 -1.06
N GLN A 75 0.49 -14.01 -2.36
CA GLN A 75 -0.36 -13.26 -3.28
C GLN A 75 -1.85 -13.41 -2.93
N GLU A 76 -2.30 -14.62 -2.57
CA GLU A 76 -3.66 -14.84 -2.07
C GLU A 76 -3.90 -14.06 -0.77
N THR A 77 -2.89 -13.92 0.09
CA THR A 77 -2.96 -13.13 1.32
C THR A 77 -3.06 -11.63 1.04
N PHE A 78 -2.34 -11.11 0.04
CA PHE A 78 -2.32 -9.67 -0.28
C PHE A 78 -3.50 -9.20 -1.15
N SER A 79 -3.97 -10.02 -2.08
CA SER A 79 -4.93 -9.57 -3.11
C SER A 79 -6.03 -10.59 -3.40
N GLY A 80 -6.00 -11.75 -2.74
CA GLY A 80 -6.99 -12.80 -2.95
C GLY A 80 -8.25 -12.63 -2.10
N MET A 81 -9.09 -13.66 -2.10
CA MET A 81 -10.33 -13.68 -1.33
C MET A 81 -10.07 -13.65 0.18
N ASN A 82 -8.88 -14.06 0.65
CA ASN A 82 -8.45 -13.87 2.03
C ASN A 82 -8.41 -12.38 2.41
N GLN A 83 -7.86 -11.52 1.53
CA GLN A 83 -7.78 -10.08 1.77
C GLN A 83 -9.17 -9.42 1.76
N VAL A 84 -10.04 -9.79 0.82
CA VAL A 84 -11.42 -9.29 0.77
C VAL A 84 -12.16 -9.59 2.07
N ARG A 85 -12.08 -10.83 2.56
CA ARG A 85 -12.69 -11.24 3.83
C ARG A 85 -12.05 -10.56 5.04
N LEU A 86 -10.74 -10.29 5.00
CA LEU A 86 -10.07 -9.54 6.06
C LEU A 86 -10.62 -8.11 6.12
N MET A 87 -10.65 -7.40 4.99
CA MET A 87 -11.15 -6.02 4.93
C MET A 87 -12.61 -5.92 5.34
N LYS A 88 -13.47 -6.86 4.92
CA LYS A 88 -14.87 -6.91 5.36
C LYS A 88 -14.99 -7.05 6.88
N ARG A 89 -14.24 -7.98 7.49
CA ARG A 89 -14.24 -8.16 8.95
C ARG A 89 -13.75 -6.91 9.68
N ILE A 90 -12.72 -6.24 9.16
CA ILE A 90 -12.18 -5.01 9.75
C ILE A 90 -13.20 -3.87 9.65
N ALA A 91 -13.90 -3.74 8.52
CA ALA A 91 -14.93 -2.71 8.31
C ALA A 91 -16.14 -2.85 9.24
N GLU A 92 -16.43 -4.07 9.70
CA GLU A 92 -17.51 -4.39 10.64
C GLU A 92 -17.09 -4.26 12.11
N MET A 93 -15.81 -3.95 12.42
CA MET A 93 -15.34 -3.77 13.80
C MET A 93 -15.91 -2.49 14.42
N THR A 94 -16.40 -2.61 15.66
CA THR A 94 -16.85 -1.47 16.46
C THR A 94 -15.68 -0.64 16.98
N ASP A 95 -14.60 -1.29 17.42
CA ASP A 95 -13.34 -0.67 17.81
C ASP A 95 -12.22 -0.98 16.81
N ILE A 96 -11.79 0.02 16.06
CA ILE A 96 -10.75 -0.11 15.03
C ILE A 96 -9.32 0.04 15.60
N LYS A 97 -9.18 0.54 16.83
CA LYS A 97 -7.88 0.86 17.44
C LYS A 97 -6.88 -0.31 17.45
N PRO A 98 -7.30 -1.57 17.67
CA PRO A 98 -6.38 -2.71 17.60
C PRO A 98 -5.71 -2.88 16.23
N ILE A 99 -6.38 -2.47 15.15
CA ILE A 99 -5.82 -2.48 13.80
C ILE A 99 -4.88 -1.30 13.60
N LEU A 100 -5.29 -0.09 13.99
CA LEU A 100 -4.48 1.12 13.84
C LEU A 100 -3.15 1.01 14.61
N ARG A 101 -3.14 0.40 15.79
CA ARG A 101 -1.92 0.10 16.57
C ARG A 101 -0.91 -0.79 15.86
N LYS A 102 -1.28 -1.47 14.76
CA LYS A 102 -0.34 -2.25 13.94
C LYS A 102 0.48 -1.36 13.01
N PHE A 103 0.01 -0.17 12.65
CA PHE A 103 0.64 0.69 11.65
C PHE A 103 2.02 1.20 12.09
N PRO A 104 2.23 1.67 13.34
CA PRO A 104 3.56 2.01 13.83
C PRO A 104 4.57 0.85 13.76
N ARG A 105 4.08 -0.39 13.97
CA ARG A 105 4.92 -1.58 13.85
C ARG A 105 5.33 -1.85 12.40
N ILE A 106 4.41 -1.67 11.45
CA ILE A 106 4.69 -1.80 10.01
C ILE A 106 5.65 -0.70 9.56
N LYS A 107 5.42 0.57 9.97
CA LYS A 107 6.30 1.72 9.69
C LYS A 107 7.76 1.39 10.01
N LYS A 108 8.03 0.84 11.19
CA LYS A 108 9.39 0.50 11.64
C LYS A 108 10.15 -0.38 10.65
N HIS A 109 9.46 -1.28 9.95
CA HIS A 109 10.07 -2.23 9.02
C HIS A 109 10.04 -1.80 7.55
N VAL A 110 9.13 -0.89 7.19
CA VAL A 110 8.86 -0.53 5.79
C VAL A 110 9.31 0.89 5.44
N LEU A 111 9.10 1.86 6.34
CA LEU A 111 9.37 3.27 6.10
C LEU A 111 10.77 3.65 6.63
N ASN A 112 11.78 2.96 6.12
CA ASN A 112 13.20 3.21 6.39
C ASN A 112 14.04 2.92 5.14
N CYS A 113 15.33 3.26 5.18
CA CYS A 113 16.23 3.10 4.04
C CYS A 113 17.07 1.81 4.08
N ASP A 114 16.85 0.92 5.06
CA ASP A 114 17.70 -0.26 5.29
C ASP A 114 17.71 -1.22 4.10
N ASN A 115 16.58 -1.32 3.38
CA ASN A 115 16.39 -2.23 2.24
C ASN A 115 15.70 -1.52 1.06
N MET A 116 16.10 -0.28 0.79
CA MET A 116 15.48 0.56 -0.25
C MET A 116 16.26 0.52 -1.56
N ARG A 117 15.53 0.58 -2.67
CA ARG A 117 16.06 0.89 -4.00
C ARG A 117 15.10 1.86 -4.69
N CYS A 118 15.65 2.76 -5.49
CA CYS A 118 14.89 3.80 -6.16
C CYS A 118 15.07 3.72 -7.68
N SER A 119 14.04 4.14 -8.40
CA SER A 119 14.07 4.31 -9.85
C SER A 119 13.47 5.66 -10.21
N VAL A 120 14.09 6.37 -11.15
CA VAL A 120 13.62 7.67 -11.62
C VAL A 120 13.49 7.65 -13.13
N ASN A 121 12.34 8.11 -13.62
CA ASN A 121 12.06 8.29 -15.03
C ASN A 121 11.85 9.78 -15.29
N ALA A 122 12.80 10.42 -15.96
CA ALA A 122 12.72 11.83 -16.33
C ALA A 122 13.40 12.08 -17.68
N THR A 123 13.19 13.27 -18.25
CA THR A 123 13.95 13.68 -19.43
C THR A 123 15.43 13.86 -19.09
N PRO A 124 16.36 13.65 -20.04
CA PRO A 124 17.80 13.76 -19.75
C PRO A 124 18.22 15.10 -19.12
N GLN A 125 17.56 16.20 -19.51
CA GLN A 125 17.83 17.54 -18.96
C GLN A 125 17.47 17.64 -17.47
N GLN A 126 16.47 16.88 -17.02
CA GLN A 126 15.94 16.93 -15.66
C GLN A 126 16.65 15.93 -14.71
N MET A 127 17.34 14.91 -15.25
CA MET A 127 18.01 13.89 -14.44
C MET A 127 18.99 14.47 -13.42
N SER A 128 19.78 15.47 -13.82
CA SER A 128 20.75 16.12 -12.91
C SER A 128 20.10 16.88 -11.73
N GLN A 129 18.85 17.32 -11.88
CA GLN A 129 18.08 17.89 -10.77
C GLN A 129 17.48 16.78 -9.91
N ALA A 130 16.99 15.71 -10.52
CA ALA A 130 16.41 14.58 -9.80
C ALA A 130 17.43 13.77 -8.97
N GLU A 131 18.70 13.75 -9.38
CA GLU A 131 19.79 13.12 -8.61
C GLU A 131 20.13 13.88 -7.31
N LYS A 132 19.72 15.14 -7.18
CA LYS A 132 20.05 15.99 -6.02
C LYS A 132 19.02 15.90 -4.90
N GLU A 133 17.86 15.32 -5.19
CA GLU A 133 16.76 15.11 -4.24
C GLU A 133 16.84 13.70 -3.66
#